data_AF-A0A931YUL5-F1
#
_entry.id   AF-A0A931YUL5-F1
#
_cell.length_a   1.000
_cell.length_b   1.000
_cell.length_c   1.000
_cell.angle_alpha   90.00
_cell.angle_beta   90.00
_cell.angle_gamma   90.00
#
_symmetry.space_group_name_H-M   'P 1'
#
loop_
_entity.id
_entity.type
_entity.pdbx_description
1 polymer ?
#
loop_
_entity_poly.entity_id
_entity_poly.type
_entity_poly.pdbx_seq_one_letter_code
_entity_poly.pdbx_strand_id
1 'polypeptide(L)' 'VRVTASPYHLDGRPVHPRGPAAYRVGEHTRAVLGDLLGYPPARIDELCRAGVIDAP' A
#
# COMPACT_ATOMS: atom_id res chain seq x y z
N VAL A 1 -4.07 -16.59 8.39
CA VAL A 1 -4.22 -17.18 7.03
C VAL A 1 -2.94 -17.93 6.69
N ARG A 2 -3.03 -19.11 6.05
CA ARG A 2 -1.87 -19.81 5.49
C ARG A 2 -1.77 -19.44 4.01
N VAL A 3 -0.61 -18.98 3.57
CA VAL A 3 -0.32 -18.66 2.17
C VAL A 3 0.93 -19.41 1.73
N THR A 4 0.99 -19.79 0.45
CA THR A 4 2.20 -20.37 -0.14
C THR A 4 3.28 -19.32 -0.18
N ALA A 5 4.46 -19.63 0.37
CA ALA A 5 5.62 -18.75 0.27
C ALA A 5 6.15 -18.71 -1.17
N SER A 6 6.89 -17.64 -1.52
CA SER A 6 7.63 -17.61 -2.77
C SER A 6 8.66 -18.76 -2.79
N PRO A 7 8.80 -19.50 -3.90
CA PRO A 7 9.83 -20.53 -4.02
C PRO A 7 11.23 -19.93 -4.20
N TYR A 8 11.34 -18.63 -4.46
CA TYR A 8 12.60 -17.98 -4.80
C TYR A 8 13.37 -17.50 -3.57
N HIS A 9 14.69 -17.57 -3.69
CA HIS A 9 15.64 -16.93 -2.80
C HIS A 9 16.41 -15.88 -3.59
N LEU A 10 16.57 -14.69 -3.01
CA LEU A 10 17.38 -13.60 -3.57
C LEU A 10 18.57 -13.39 -2.64
N ASP A 11 19.79 -13.39 -3.19
CA ASP A 11 21.05 -13.26 -2.44
C ASP A 11 21.17 -14.24 -1.26
N GLY A 12 20.73 -15.49 -1.48
CA GLY A 12 20.73 -16.54 -0.46
C GLY A 12 19.65 -16.38 0.62
N ARG A 13 18.79 -15.36 0.54
CA ARG A 13 17.71 -15.09 1.50
C ARG A 13 16.35 -15.45 0.91
N PRO A 14 15.48 -16.14 1.67
CA PRO A 14 14.16 -16.47 1.17
C PRO A 14 13.29 -15.21 1.07
N VAL A 15 12.41 -15.17 0.06
CA VAL A 15 11.43 -14.09 -0.10
C VAL A 15 10.11 -14.53 0.53
N HIS A 16 9.67 -13.81 1.56
CA HIS A 16 8.43 -14.10 2.27
C HIS A 16 7.54 -12.86 2.37
N PRO A 17 6.21 -13.03 2.47
CA PRO A 17 5.32 -11.94 2.83
C PRO A 17 5.81 -11.25 4.11
N ARG A 18 6.01 -9.93 4.08
CA ARG A 18 6.50 -9.16 5.24
C ARG A 18 5.40 -8.73 6.20
N GLY A 19 4.16 -9.07 5.89
CA GLY A 19 2.98 -8.75 6.66
C GLY A 19 1.72 -9.32 6.01
N PRO A 20 0.55 -9.11 6.63
CA PRO A 20 -0.72 -9.42 6.00
C PRO A 20 -0.92 -8.56 4.74
N ALA A 21 -1.77 -9.03 3.83
CA ALA A 21 -2.29 -8.17 2.78
C ALA A 21 -3.13 -7.04 3.40
N ALA A 22 -3.18 -5.88 2.74
CA ALA A 22 -4.09 -4.81 3.11
C ALA A 22 -5.52 -5.35 3.19
N TYR A 23 -6.22 -4.99 4.27
CA TYR A 23 -7.55 -5.47 4.58
C TYR A 23 -8.61 -4.73 3.75
N ARG A 24 -8.37 -3.46 3.40
CA ARG A 24 -9.26 -2.64 2.57
C ARG A 24 -8.56 -2.15 1.31
N VAL A 25 -9.35 -1.99 0.24
CA VAL A 25 -8.91 -1.22 -0.93
C VAL A 25 -8.58 0.20 -0.47
N GLY A 26 -7.42 0.70 -0.89
CA GLY A 26 -6.97 2.05 -0.56
C GLY A 26 -6.43 2.26 0.87
N GLU A 27 -6.29 1.21 1.69
CA GLU A 27 -5.85 1.31 3.10
C GLU A 27 -4.53 2.08 3.30
N HIS A 28 -3.65 2.08 2.29
CA HIS A 28 -2.38 2.79 2.33
C HIS A 28 -2.30 3.99 1.37
N THR A 29 -3.39 4.37 0.70
CA THR A 29 -3.38 5.46 -0.29
C THR A 29 -2.89 6.78 0.31
N ARG A 30 -3.36 7.16 1.51
CA ARG A 30 -2.91 8.40 2.18
C ARG A 30 -1.42 8.39 2.49
N ALA A 31 -0.92 7.28 3.05
CA ALA A 31 0.49 7.14 3.41
C ALA A 31 1.39 7.15 2.16
N VAL A 32 0.99 6.47 1.08
CA VAL A 32 1.76 6.48 -0.17
C VAL A 32 1.77 7.87 -0.80
N LEU A 33 0.62 8.52 -0.94
CA LEU A 33 0.56 9.84 -1.56
C LEU A 33 1.25 10.91 -0.71
N GLY A 34 1.05 10.90 0.60
CA GLY A 34 1.62 11.87 1.53
C GLY A 34 3.09 11.59 1.83
N ASP A 35 3.37 10.44 2.45
CA ASP A 35 4.68 10.18 3.06
C ASP A 35 5.73 9.77 2.02
N LEU A 36 5.34 8.98 0.99
CA LEU A 36 6.26 8.52 -0.04
C LEU A 36 6.38 9.48 -1.22
N LEU A 37 5.25 10.05 -1.67
CA LEU A 37 5.19 10.89 -2.88
C LEU A 37 5.10 12.39 -2.60
N GLY A 38 4.94 12.80 -1.34
CA GLY A 38 5.00 14.20 -0.92
C GLY A 38 3.79 15.06 -1.33
N TYR A 39 2.64 14.45 -1.58
CA TYR A 39 1.44 15.21 -1.93
C TYR A 39 0.95 15.97 -0.68
N PRO A 40 0.61 17.28 -0.81
CA PRO A 40 0.06 18.01 0.31
C PRO A 40 -1.32 17.44 0.70
N PRO A 41 -1.67 17.40 2.00
CA PRO A 41 -2.93 16.80 2.46
C PRO A 41 -4.17 17.35 1.75
N ALA A 42 -4.20 18.67 1.52
CA ALA A 42 -5.30 19.33 0.82
C ALA A 42 -5.52 18.80 -0.62
N ARG A 43 -4.46 18.38 -1.31
CA ARG A 43 -4.56 17.79 -2.65
C ARG A 43 -5.12 16.37 -2.58
N ILE A 44 -4.73 15.58 -1.59
CA ILE A 44 -5.27 14.24 -1.37
C ILE A 44 -6.77 14.32 -1.08
N ASP A 45 -7.19 15.26 -0.22
CA ASP A 45 -8.60 15.49 0.11
C ASP A 45 -9.43 15.93 -1.10
N GLU A 46 -8.85 16.73 -2.00
CA GLU A 46 -9.47 17.11 -3.27
C GLU A 46 -9.69 15.89 -4.17
N LEU A 47 -8.69 15.01 -4.30
CA LEU A 47 -8.79 13.79 -5.10
C LEU A 47 -9.83 12.81 -4.55
N CYS A 48 -9.92 12.68 -3.22
CA CYS A 48 -10.96 11.88 -2.57
C CYS A 48 -12.35 12.46 -2.84
N ARG A 49 -12.53 13.78 -2.68
CA ARG A 49 -13.81 14.45 -2.96
C ARG A 49 -14.23 14.35 -4.42
N ALA A 50 -13.28 14.36 -5.34
CA ALA A 50 -13.51 14.16 -6.77
C ALA A 50 -13.79 12.69 -7.14
N GLY A 51 -13.65 11.74 -6.20
CA GLY A 51 -13.86 10.31 -6.45
C GLY A 51 -12.77 9.67 -7.31
N VAL A 52 -11.61 10.32 -7.47
CA VAL A 52 -10.51 9.83 -8.31
C VAL A 52 -9.73 8.73 -7.59
N ILE A 53 -9.66 8.79 -6.27
CA ILE A 53 -8.97 7.82 -5.41
C ILE A 53 -9.88 7.41 -4.25
N ASP A 54 -9.66 6.20 -3.74
CA ASP A 54 -10.19 5.76 -2.45
C ASP A 54 -9.07 5.71 -1.41
N ALA A 55 -9.37 6.24 -0.22
CA ALA A 55 -8.42 6.45 0.85
C ALA A 55 -9.18 6.40 2.20
N PRO A 56 -9.64 5.20 2.62
CA PRO A 56 -10.39 5.00 3.85
C PRO A 56 -9.66 5.50 5.11
#